data_AF-A0A1A3P789-F1
#
_entry.id   AF-A0A1A3P789-F1
#
_cell.length_a   1.000
_cell.length_b   1.000
_cell.length_c   1.000
_cell.angle_alpha   90.00
_cell.angle_beta   90.00
_cell.angle_gamma   90.00
#
_symmetry.space_group_name_H-M   'P 1'
#
loop_
_entity.id
_entity.type
_entity.pdbx_description
1 polymer ?
#
loop_
_entity_poly.entity_id
_entity_poly.type
_entity_poly.pdbx_seq_one_letter_code
_entity_poly.pdbx_strand_id
1 'polypeptide(L)'
;MTRSCELCAAELAYANNGPICAECFLLLRNGDLGVEVWRKIPSHPRFQMSNLGHVRGTCTRRLCPPDTSGRYPRISIEGKRYALHVLLARTWLGPRPRGLHVLHADDDPQHCTLANIAYGTPAENRADAVRNGRIKTATTERQTR
;
A
#
# COMPACT_ATOMS: atom_id res chain seq x y z
N MET A 1 23.99 2.70 -20.33
CA MET A 1 24.17 2.45 -18.89
C MET A 1 23.02 1.57 -18.44
N THR A 2 23.32 0.34 -18.03
CA THR A 2 22.34 -0.62 -17.54
C THR A 2 21.92 -0.21 -16.12
N ARG A 3 20.61 -0.17 -15.86
CA ARG A 3 20.07 0.13 -14.52
C ARG A 3 19.93 -1.18 -13.77
N SER A 4 20.32 -1.23 -12.50
CA SER A 4 20.19 -2.43 -11.66
C SER A 4 19.11 -2.25 -10.58
N CYS A 5 18.52 -3.35 -10.15
CA CYS A 5 17.57 -3.41 -9.06
C CYS A 5 18.26 -3.04 -7.74
N GLU A 6 17.67 -2.12 -6.97
CA GLU A 6 18.20 -1.72 -5.66
C GLU A 6 18.13 -2.83 -4.59
N LEU A 7 17.42 -3.95 -4.85
CA LEU A 7 17.25 -5.04 -3.88
C LEU A 7 18.04 -6.31 -4.22
N CYS A 8 18.01 -6.76 -5.47
CA CYS A 8 18.69 -7.99 -5.89
C CYS A 8 19.88 -7.75 -6.84
N ALA A 9 20.20 -6.49 -7.14
CA ALA A 9 21.23 -6.09 -8.11
C ALA A 9 21.02 -6.59 -9.55
N ALA A 10 19.91 -7.30 -9.85
CA ALA A 10 19.59 -7.77 -11.19
C ALA A 10 19.39 -6.60 -12.16
N GLU A 11 19.76 -6.80 -13.42
CA GLU A 11 19.56 -5.80 -14.46
C GLU A 11 18.06 -5.53 -14.68
N LEU A 12 17.69 -4.25 -14.71
CA LEU A 12 16.32 -3.83 -14.93
C LEU A 12 16.01 -3.82 -16.42
N ALA A 13 14.91 -4.46 -16.79
CA ALA A 13 14.36 -4.34 -18.14
C ALA A 13 14.17 -2.87 -18.52
N TYR A 14 14.37 -2.55 -19.80
CA TYR A 14 14.22 -1.17 -20.31
C TYR A 14 12.86 -0.54 -19.98
N ALA A 15 11.79 -1.35 -19.99
CA ALA A 15 10.44 -0.91 -19.64
C ALA A 15 10.21 -0.68 -18.13
N ASN A 16 11.19 -1.00 -17.27
CA ASN A 16 11.04 -0.84 -15.83
C ASN A 16 11.27 0.61 -15.40
N ASN A 17 10.17 1.31 -15.11
CA ASN A 17 10.20 2.69 -14.63
C ASN A 17 10.53 2.81 -13.14
N GLY A 18 10.58 1.70 -12.40
CA GLY A 18 10.86 1.68 -10.96
C GLY A 18 12.34 1.44 -10.60
N PRO A 19 12.72 1.61 -9.31
CA PRO A 19 14.07 1.33 -8.80
C PRO A 19 14.32 -0.16 -8.48
N ILE A 20 13.29 -1.01 -8.52
CA ILE A 20 13.38 -2.44 -8.24
C ILE A 20 12.77 -3.25 -9.38
N CYS A 21 13.22 -4.48 -9.59
CA CYS A 21 12.67 -5.37 -10.61
C CYS A 21 11.26 -5.86 -10.23
N ALA A 22 10.55 -6.40 -11.22
CA ALA A 22 9.18 -6.89 -11.03
C ALA A 22 9.10 -7.98 -9.96
N GLU A 23 10.05 -8.91 -9.92
CA GLU A 23 10.10 -9.99 -8.94
C GLU A 23 10.30 -9.47 -7.51
N CYS A 24 11.27 -8.59 -7.28
CA CYS A 24 11.44 -7.95 -5.97
C CYS A 24 10.21 -7.11 -5.56
N PHE A 25 9.54 -6.49 -6.53
CA PHE A 25 8.28 -5.79 -6.25
C PHE A 25 7.17 -6.76 -5.84
N LEU A 26 7.07 -7.94 -6.47
CA LEU A 26 6.10 -8.97 -6.07
C LEU A 26 6.39 -9.50 -4.67
N LEU A 27 7.65 -9.78 -4.34
CA LEU A 27 8.04 -10.20 -2.98
C LEU A 27 7.71 -9.12 -1.94
N LEU A 28 7.94 -7.84 -2.26
CA LEU A 28 7.52 -6.73 -1.39
C LEU A 28 6.00 -6.63 -1.25
N ARG A 29 5.28 -6.82 -2.36
CA ARG A 29 3.82 -6.75 -2.40
C ARG A 29 3.19 -7.91 -1.63
N ASN A 30 3.83 -9.06 -1.57
CA ASN A 30 3.31 -10.19 -0.80
C ASN A 30 3.73 -10.14 0.68
N GLY A 31 4.69 -9.28 1.03
CA GLY A 31 5.27 -9.22 2.38
C GLY A 31 6.39 -10.24 2.62
N ASP A 32 6.76 -11.01 1.60
CA ASP A 32 7.71 -12.13 1.69
C ASP A 32 9.17 -11.69 1.79
N LEU A 33 9.48 -10.42 1.51
CA LEU A 33 10.86 -9.92 1.52
C LEU A 33 11.45 -9.82 2.94
N GLY A 34 10.60 -9.78 3.98
CA GLY A 34 11.03 -9.68 5.40
C GLY A 34 11.80 -8.41 5.77
N VAL A 35 11.97 -7.47 4.85
CA VAL A 35 12.74 -6.23 5.05
C VAL A 35 11.91 -4.98 4.75
N GLU A 36 12.23 -3.90 5.45
CA GLU A 36 11.62 -2.60 5.25
C GLU A 36 12.36 -1.81 4.14
N VAL A 37 11.67 -1.60 3.03
CA VAL A 37 12.17 -0.88 1.87
C VAL A 37 11.53 0.49 1.80
N TRP A 38 12.33 1.50 1.50
CA TRP A 38 11.93 2.91 1.52
C TRP A 38 11.95 3.51 0.13
N ARG A 39 10.89 4.23 -0.25
CA ARG A 39 10.79 4.94 -1.52
C ARG A 39 10.46 6.41 -1.31
N LYS A 40 10.97 7.28 -2.20
CA LYS A 40 10.57 8.70 -2.22
C LYS A 40 9.10 8.82 -2.56
N ILE A 41 8.41 9.73 -1.87
CA ILE A 41 7.02 10.03 -2.16
C ILE A 41 7.00 10.93 -3.42
N PRO A 42 6.34 10.54 -4.53
CA PRO A 42 6.46 11.27 -5.81
C PRO A 42 6.11 12.76 -5.73
N SER A 43 5.11 13.12 -4.93
CA SER A 43 4.70 14.53 -4.72
C SER A 43 5.50 15.26 -3.64
N HIS A 44 6.28 14.55 -2.83
CA HIS A 44 7.00 15.07 -1.67
C HIS A 44 8.41 14.45 -1.60
N PRO A 45 9.33 14.80 -2.52
CA PRO A 45 10.63 14.13 -2.65
C PRO A 45 11.55 14.32 -1.43
N ARG A 46 11.21 15.25 -0.53
CA ARG A 46 11.88 15.43 0.77
C ARG A 46 11.51 14.35 1.79
N PHE A 47 10.53 13.50 1.50
CA PHE A 47 10.03 12.45 2.36
C PHE A 47 10.06 11.09 1.66
N GLN A 48 10.19 10.05 2.46
CA GLN A 48 10.13 8.66 2.03
C GLN A 48 9.01 7.93 2.77
N MET A 49 8.42 6.95 2.10
CA MET A 49 7.49 5.99 2.65
C MET A 49 8.07 4.60 2.58
N SER A 50 7.93 3.81 3.65
CA SER A 50 8.25 2.40 3.63
C SER A 50 7.12 1.52 3.08
N ASN A 51 7.43 0.27 2.75
CA ASN A 51 6.44 -0.76 2.45
C ASN A 51 5.59 -1.16 3.67
N LEU A 52 6.05 -0.83 4.88
CA LEU A 52 5.33 -1.08 6.13
C LEU A 52 4.44 0.11 6.58
N GLY A 53 4.35 1.17 5.77
CA GLY A 53 3.50 2.33 6.07
C GLY A 53 4.17 3.42 6.92
N HIS A 54 5.46 3.30 7.21
CA HIS A 54 6.19 4.36 7.92
C HIS A 54 6.60 5.49 6.99
N VAL A 55 6.64 6.71 7.52
CA VAL A 55 7.12 7.90 6.79
C VAL A 55 8.32 8.49 7.51
N ARG A 56 9.30 8.96 6.74
CA ARG A 56 10.46 9.68 7.27
C ARG A 56 10.94 10.79 6.36
N GLY A 57 11.71 11.73 6.91
CA GLY A 57 12.48 12.68 6.12
C GLY A 57 13.59 11.99 5.33
N THR A 58 13.79 12.37 4.06
CA THR A 58 14.82 11.76 3.18
C THR A 58 16.23 12.06 3.68
N CYS A 59 16.51 13.32 4.02
CA CYS A 59 17.82 13.74 4.50
C CYS A 59 17.99 13.50 6.00
N THR A 60 16.98 13.84 6.79
CA THR A 60 17.05 13.76 8.26
C THR A 60 16.85 12.34 8.81
N ARG A 61 16.26 11.44 8.01
CA ARG A 61 15.81 10.09 8.42
C ARG A 61 14.87 10.05 9.63
N ARG A 62 14.42 11.21 10.12
CA ARG A 62 13.50 11.34 11.25
C ARG A 62 12.13 10.79 10.86
N LEU A 63 11.60 9.88 11.68
CA LEU A 63 10.25 9.35 11.52
C LEU A 63 9.20 10.45 11.73
N CYS A 64 8.19 10.41 10.88
CA CYS A 64 6.99 11.24 10.97
C CYS A 64 5.87 10.32 11.47
N PRO A 65 5.50 10.39 12.77
CA PRO A 65 4.46 9.52 13.30
C PRO A 65 3.09 9.89 12.70
N PRO A 66 2.29 8.91 12.28
CA PRO A 66 0.91 9.17 11.88
C PRO A 66 0.03 9.43 13.11
N ASP A 67 -1.01 10.23 12.91
CA ASP A 67 -2.14 10.39 13.82
C ASP A 67 -3.11 9.22 13.60
N THR A 68 -3.28 8.38 14.63
CA THR A 68 -4.12 7.18 14.62
C THR A 68 -5.45 7.37 15.38
N SER A 69 -5.76 8.59 15.84
CA SER A 69 -6.97 8.86 16.63
C SER A 69 -8.28 8.66 15.86
N GLY A 70 -8.23 8.76 14.53
CA GLY A 70 -9.39 8.55 13.66
C GLY A 70 -9.49 7.13 13.11
N ARG A 71 -10.59 6.84 12.39
CA ARG A 71 -10.80 5.54 11.73
C ARG A 71 -9.62 5.12 10.87
N TYR A 72 -9.08 6.03 10.06
CA TYR A 72 -7.90 5.79 9.22
C TYR A 72 -6.72 6.62 9.74
N PRO A 73 -5.52 6.04 9.85
CA PRO A 73 -4.31 6.79 10.16
C PRO A 73 -4.08 7.94 9.17
N ARG A 74 -3.61 9.08 9.68
CA ARG A 74 -3.32 10.28 8.89
C ARG A 74 -1.91 10.76 9.13
N ILE A 75 -1.29 11.36 8.13
CA ILE A 75 0.04 11.93 8.26
C ILE A 75 0.08 13.37 7.73
N SER A 76 0.78 14.23 8.46
CA SER A 76 1.00 15.62 8.10
C SER A 76 2.36 15.75 7.40
N ILE A 77 2.35 16.11 6.12
CA ILE A 77 3.55 16.34 5.31
C ILE A 77 3.44 17.73 4.69
N GLU A 78 4.45 18.58 4.95
CA GLU A 78 4.51 19.95 4.39
C GLU A 78 3.25 20.78 4.67
N GLY A 79 2.70 20.67 5.88
CA GLY A 79 1.49 21.39 6.29
C GLY A 79 0.17 20.82 5.75
N LYS A 80 0.21 19.75 4.94
CA LYS A 80 -0.98 19.07 4.41
C LYS A 80 -1.20 17.73 5.09
N ARG A 81 -2.46 17.41 5.38
CA ARG A 81 -2.86 16.11 5.97
C ARG A 81 -3.26 15.14 4.87
N TYR A 82 -2.70 13.94 4.91
CA TYR A 82 -3.01 12.83 4.00
C TYR A 82 -3.50 11.63 4.78
N ALA A 83 -4.42 10.85 4.20
CA ALA A 83 -4.72 9.52 4.71
C ALA A 83 -3.55 8.59 4.38
N LEU A 84 -3.06 7.85 5.37
CA LEU A 84 -1.83 7.08 5.26
C LEU A 84 -1.91 6.00 4.17
N HIS A 85 -3.00 5.22 4.17
CA HIS A 85 -3.25 4.18 3.16
C HIS A 85 -3.33 4.73 1.73
N VAL A 86 -3.89 5.94 1.52
CA VAL A 86 -3.94 6.58 0.19
C VAL A 86 -2.56 7.01 -0.26
N LEU A 87 -1.79 7.61 0.64
CA LEU A 87 -0.42 7.99 0.35
C LEU A 87 0.46 6.77 0.06
N LEU A 88 0.21 5.64 0.75
CA LEU A 88 0.90 4.37 0.56
C LEU A 88 0.63 3.78 -0.80
N ALA A 89 -0.65 3.65 -1.15
CA ALA A 89 -1.09 3.21 -2.46
C ALA A 89 -0.48 4.08 -3.56
N ARG A 90 -0.54 5.42 -3.40
CA ARG A 90 -0.01 6.34 -4.40
C ARG A 90 1.50 6.22 -4.59
N THR A 91 2.24 5.97 -3.51
CA THR A 91 3.70 5.89 -3.53
C THR A 91 4.19 4.58 -4.16
N TRP A 92 3.50 3.47 -3.89
CA TRP A 92 3.96 2.15 -4.30
C TRP A 92 3.24 1.58 -5.52
N LEU A 93 1.93 1.81 -5.64
CA LEU A 93 1.07 1.31 -6.72
C LEU A 93 0.87 2.36 -7.83
N GLY A 94 1.26 3.61 -7.60
CA GLY A 94 1.12 4.70 -8.56
C GLY A 94 -0.23 5.42 -8.46
N PRO A 95 -0.61 6.23 -9.47
CA PRO A 95 -1.84 7.01 -9.42
C PRO A 95 -3.07 6.10 -9.35
N ARG A 96 -4.04 6.47 -8.49
CA ARG A 96 -5.30 5.74 -8.35
C ARG A 96 -6.10 5.78 -9.65
N PRO A 97 -6.43 4.62 -10.25
CA PRO A 97 -7.30 4.57 -11.42
C PRO A 97 -8.71 5.10 -11.11
N ARG A 98 -9.40 5.63 -12.12
CA ARG A 98 -10.75 6.20 -11.95
C ARG A 98 -11.72 5.10 -11.50
N GLY A 99 -12.58 5.43 -10.54
CA GLY A 99 -13.60 4.52 -10.02
C GLY A 99 -13.09 3.49 -9.00
N LEU A 100 -11.79 3.44 -8.75
CA LEU A 100 -11.20 2.54 -7.75
C LEU A 100 -10.96 3.26 -6.42
N HIS A 101 -10.95 2.48 -5.34
CA HIS A 101 -10.65 2.88 -3.98
C HIS A 101 -9.46 2.08 -3.45
N VAL A 102 -8.82 2.56 -2.39
CA VAL A 102 -7.81 1.78 -1.69
C VAL A 102 -8.53 0.86 -0.71
N LEU A 103 -8.32 -0.44 -0.89
CA LEU A 103 -8.93 -1.49 -0.08
C LEU A 103 -7.90 -2.05 0.90
N HIS A 104 -8.37 -2.58 2.03
CA HIS A 104 -7.56 -3.30 3.01
C HIS A 104 -7.98 -4.77 2.95
N ALA A 105 -7.05 -5.69 2.68
CA ALA A 105 -7.37 -7.10 2.46
C ALA A 105 -7.96 -7.78 3.70
N ASP A 106 -7.58 -7.32 4.89
CA ASP A 106 -8.10 -7.74 6.20
C ASP A 106 -9.24 -6.86 6.75
N ASP A 107 -9.67 -5.88 5.95
CA ASP A 107 -10.58 -4.80 6.31
C ASP A 107 -10.16 -3.93 7.53
N ASP A 108 -8.96 -4.06 8.09
CA ASP A 108 -8.51 -3.22 9.21
C ASP A 108 -7.99 -1.86 8.69
N PRO A 109 -8.69 -0.74 8.96
CA PRO A 109 -8.26 0.59 8.53
C PRO A 109 -6.93 1.06 9.12
N GLN A 110 -6.49 0.46 10.24
CA GLN A 110 -5.24 0.81 10.92
C GLN A 110 -4.04 0.03 10.36
N HIS A 111 -4.27 -1.11 9.71
CA HIS A 111 -3.22 -1.95 9.16
C HIS A 111 -2.75 -1.47 7.77
N CYS A 112 -1.97 -0.39 7.77
CA CYS A 112 -1.48 0.27 6.55
C CYS A 112 -0.12 -0.31 6.07
N THR A 113 -0.11 -1.50 5.47
CA THR A 113 1.09 -2.06 4.82
C THR A 113 0.88 -2.25 3.32
N LEU A 114 1.96 -2.23 2.53
CA LEU A 114 1.90 -2.44 1.08
C LEU A 114 1.23 -3.78 0.74
N ALA A 115 1.51 -4.82 1.53
CA ALA A 115 0.94 -6.13 1.32
C ALA A 115 -0.56 -6.21 1.62
N ASN A 116 -1.05 -5.35 2.52
CA ASN A 116 -2.46 -5.31 2.88
C ASN A 116 -3.30 -4.39 1.98
N ILE A 117 -2.68 -3.53 1.16
CA ILE A 117 -3.42 -2.55 0.35
C ILE A 117 -3.44 -2.86 -1.15
N ALA A 118 -4.58 -2.58 -1.79
CA ALA A 118 -4.72 -2.65 -3.23
C ALA A 118 -5.71 -1.60 -3.75
N TYR A 119 -5.65 -1.30 -5.05
CA TYR A 119 -6.75 -0.59 -5.71
C TYR A 119 -7.83 -1.58 -6.14
N GLY A 120 -9.08 -1.28 -5.80
CA GLY A 120 -10.22 -2.11 -6.17
C GLY A 120 -11.54 -1.33 -6.20
N THR A 121 -12.57 -1.99 -6.68
CA THR A 121 -13.94 -1.50 -6.83
C THR A 121 -14.73 -1.65 -5.53
N PRO A 122 -15.87 -0.95 -5.39
CA PRO A 122 -16.77 -1.18 -4.25
C PRO A 122 -17.28 -2.63 -4.15
N ALA A 123 -17.41 -3.33 -5.27
CA ALA A 123 -17.84 -4.72 -5.31
C ALA A 123 -16.76 -5.65 -4.72
N GLU A 124 -15.50 -5.44 -5.07
CA GLU A 124 -14.36 -6.17 -4.50
C GLU A 124 -14.25 -5.92 -3.00
N ASN A 125 -14.38 -4.66 -2.56
CA ASN A 125 -14.39 -4.33 -1.13
C ASN A 125 -15.53 -5.03 -0.36
N ARG A 126 -16.71 -5.16 -0.98
CA ARG A 126 -17.81 -5.91 -0.39
C ARG A 126 -17.51 -7.42 -0.34
N ALA A 127 -16.88 -7.96 -1.37
CA ALA A 127 -16.47 -9.36 -1.39
C ALA A 127 -15.42 -9.66 -0.30
N ASP A 128 -14.46 -8.76 -0.09
CA ASP A 128 -13.50 -8.83 1.02
C ASP A 128 -14.22 -8.84 2.37
N ALA A 129 -15.16 -7.91 2.58
CA ALA A 129 -15.95 -7.85 3.80
C ALA A 129 -16.82 -9.11 4.05
N VAL A 130 -17.28 -9.79 3.00
CA VAL A 130 -17.95 -11.09 3.12
C VAL A 130 -16.95 -12.19 3.46
N ARG A 131 -15.81 -12.26 2.74
CA ARG A 131 -14.73 -13.24 2.98
C ARG A 131 -14.22 -13.15 4.42
N ASN A 132 -14.06 -11.94 4.94
CA ASN A 132 -13.55 -11.67 6.27
C ASN A 132 -14.66 -11.70 7.34
N GLY A 133 -15.87 -12.11 6.99
CA GLY A 133 -16.98 -12.32 7.93
C GLY A 133 -17.61 -11.04 8.51
N ARG A 134 -17.28 -9.86 7.97
CA ARG A 134 -17.88 -8.58 8.40
C ARG A 134 -19.30 -8.38 7.90
N ILE A 135 -19.64 -9.00 6.77
CA ILE A 135 -20.99 -8.99 6.21
C ILE A 135 -21.52 -10.43 6.17
N LYS A 136 -22.59 -10.68 6.90
CA LYS A 136 -23.34 -11.94 6.77
C LYS A 136 -24.12 -11.89 5.46
N THR A 137 -23.79 -12.78 4.54
CA THR A 137 -24.64 -13.00 3.37
C THR A 137 -25.82 -13.86 3.83
N ALA A 138 -27.03 -13.57 3.37
CA ALA A 138 -28.17 -14.43 3.64
C ALA A 138 -27.90 -15.80 2.99
N THR A 139 -27.54 -16.79 3.79
CA THR A 139 -27.44 -18.17 3.34
C THR A 139 -28.85 -18.61 2.99
N THR A 140 -29.17 -18.72 1.71
CA THR A 140 -30.35 -19.48 1.28
C THR A 140 -30.02 -20.95 1.53
N GLU A 141 -30.15 -21.38 2.77
CA GLU A 141 -30.31 -22.80 3.08
C GLU A 141 -31.64 -23.22 2.47
N ARG A 142 -31.58 -23.66 1.21
CA ARG A 142 -32.67 -24.40 0.60
C ARG A 142 -32.72 -25.73 1.34
N GLN A 143 -33.48 -25.78 2.43
CA GLN A 143 -33.82 -27.02 3.12
C GLN A 143 -34.47 -27.96 2.10
N THR A 144 -33.69 -28.89 1.58
CA THR A 144 -34.19 -30.06 0.86
C THR A 144 -34.39 -31.17 1.87
N ARG A 145 -35.58 -31.22 2.48
CA ARG A 145 -36.46 -32.38 2.69
C ARG A 145 -37.41 -32.14 3.83
#